data_AF-A0A956A889-F1
#
_entry.id   AF-A0A956A889-F1
#
_cell.length_a   1.000
_cell.length_b   1.000
_cell.length_c   1.000
_cell.angle_alpha   90.00
_cell.angle_beta   90.00
_cell.angle_gamma   90.00
#
_symmetry.space_group_name_H-M   'P 1'
#
loop_
_entity.id
_entity.type
_entity.pdbx_description
1 polymer ?
#
loop_
_entity_poly.entity_id
_entity_poly.type
_entity_poly.pdbx_seq_one_letter_code
_entity_poly.pdbx_strand_id
1 'polypeptide(L)'
;MVDKAASDKDFDTLKAVFASLAEHAPKGYDDWAAIARKGAEKAEAGEARAVRKQCLACHMRYQRDYRETMRGAAWPTTAGAR
;
A
#
# COMPACT_ATOMS: atom_id res chain seq x y z
N MET A 1 -1.69 3.75 -24.14
CA MET A 1 -1.14 4.60 -23.06
C MET A 1 0.37 4.49 -23.16
N VAL A 2 1.07 5.59 -23.44
CA VAL A 2 2.54 5.59 -23.47
C VAL A 2 2.99 5.73 -22.01
N ASP A 3 3.46 4.64 -21.41
CA ASP A 3 4.04 4.68 -20.08
C ASP A 3 5.35 5.48 -20.15
N LYS A 4 5.36 6.68 -19.55
CA LYS A 4 6.60 7.42 -19.31
C LYS A 4 7.54 6.52 -18.51
N ALA A 5 8.77 6.34 -19.01
CA ALA A 5 9.80 5.60 -18.29
C ALA A 5 10.06 6.28 -16.92
N ALA A 6 10.03 5.48 -15.86
CA ALA A 6 10.42 5.92 -14.53
C ALA A 6 11.94 6.16 -14.49
N SER A 7 12.34 7.23 -13.80
CA SER A 7 13.75 7.54 -13.52
C SER A 7 14.20 6.86 -12.23
N ASP A 8 15.52 6.77 -12.01
CA ASP A 8 16.08 6.23 -10.76
C ASP A 8 15.56 6.99 -9.52
N LYS A 9 15.37 8.31 -9.63
CA LYS A 9 14.78 9.13 -8.58
C LYS A 9 13.34 8.74 -8.26
N ASP A 10 12.56 8.31 -9.26
CA ASP A 10 11.21 7.81 -9.04
C ASP A 10 11.25 6.49 -8.27
N PHE A 11 12.20 5.61 -8.60
CA PHE A 11 12.38 4.34 -7.90
C PHE A 11 12.85 4.52 -6.45
N ASP A 12 13.77 5.45 -6.19
CA ASP A 12 14.17 5.77 -4.81
C ASP A 12 13.01 6.32 -3.98
N THR A 13 12.19 7.18 -4.59
CA THR A 13 10.98 7.70 -3.94
C THR A 13 10.00 6.56 -3.63
N LEU A 14 9.77 5.65 -4.59
CA LEU A 14 8.91 4.49 -4.40
C LEU A 14 9.42 3.57 -3.28
N LYS A 15 10.72 3.30 -3.24
CA LYS A 15 11.37 2.50 -2.19
C LYS A 15 11.13 3.11 -0.81
N ALA A 16 11.34 4.42 -0.66
CA ALA A 16 11.13 5.13 0.61
C ALA A 16 9.65 5.09 1.05
N VAL A 17 8.71 5.28 0.12
CA VAL A 17 7.28 5.19 0.40
C VAL A 17 6.89 3.79 0.86
N PHE A 18 7.35 2.75 0.17
CA PHE A 18 7.07 1.37 0.57
C PHE A 18 7.67 0.99 1.92
N ALA A 19 8.88 1.47 2.24
CA ALA A 19 9.48 1.29 3.56
C ALA A 19 8.61 1.94 4.65
N SER A 20 8.18 3.19 4.44
CA SER A 20 7.29 3.88 5.38
C SER A 20 5.96 3.14 5.57
N LEU A 21 5.34 2.65 4.50
CA LEU A 21 4.12 1.84 4.58
C LEU A 21 4.34 0.57 5.42
N ALA A 22 5.48 -0.09 5.26
CA ALA A 22 5.79 -1.30 6.02
C ALA A 22 5.96 -1.04 7.53
N GLU A 23 6.43 0.14 7.91
CA GLU A 23 6.58 0.56 9.31
C GLU A 23 5.24 0.94 9.96
N HIS A 24 4.28 1.42 9.16
CA HIS A 24 2.99 1.91 9.64
C HIS A 24 1.85 0.92 9.40
N ALA A 25 2.15 -0.38 9.44
CA ALA A 25 1.13 -1.42 9.30
C ALA A 25 0.09 -1.33 10.43
N PRO A 26 -1.21 -1.12 10.11
CA PRO A 26 -2.25 -1.08 11.13
C PRO A 26 -2.43 -2.46 11.79
N LYS A 27 -2.81 -2.48 13.06
CA LYS A 27 -3.11 -3.74 13.77
C LYS A 27 -4.25 -4.50 13.08
N GLY A 28 -4.07 -5.79 12.83
CA GLY A 28 -5.04 -6.66 12.16
C GLY A 28 -4.95 -6.66 10.63
N TYR A 29 -3.95 -5.97 10.05
CA TYR A 29 -3.67 -5.95 8.61
C TYR A 29 -2.36 -6.70 8.33
N ASP A 30 -2.35 -8.00 8.61
CA ASP A 30 -1.12 -8.80 8.70
C ASP A 30 -0.31 -8.85 7.38
N ASP A 31 -0.99 -8.76 6.23
CA ASP A 31 -0.34 -8.75 4.91
C ASP A 31 0.26 -7.37 4.53
N TRP A 32 -0.04 -6.31 5.30
CA TRP A 32 0.28 -4.92 4.92
C TRP A 32 1.78 -4.71 4.79
N ALA A 33 2.53 -5.03 5.85
CA ALA A 33 3.97 -4.86 5.87
C ALA A 33 4.66 -5.74 4.82
N ALA A 34 4.17 -6.96 4.61
CA ALA A 34 4.73 -7.89 3.64
C ALA A 34 4.55 -7.40 2.19
N ILE A 35 3.33 -6.96 1.81
CA ILE A 35 3.06 -6.41 0.48
C ILE A 35 3.89 -5.14 0.26
N ALA A 36 3.99 -4.28 1.28
CA ALA A 36 4.77 -3.05 1.21
C ALA A 36 6.27 -3.33 1.00
N ARG A 37 6.88 -4.23 1.79
CA ARG A 37 8.29 -4.63 1.63
C ARG A 37 8.59 -5.18 0.24
N LYS A 38 7.71 -6.02 -0.30
CA LYS A 38 7.82 -6.52 -1.68
C LYS A 38 7.78 -5.39 -2.70
N GLY A 39 7.02 -4.33 -2.44
CA GLY A 39 7.01 -3.12 -3.26
C GLY A 39 8.34 -2.39 -3.25
N ALA A 40 8.98 -2.27 -2.08
CA ALA A 40 10.32 -1.68 -1.95
C ALA A 40 11.36 -2.47 -2.74
N GLU A 41 11.35 -3.81 -2.63
CA GLU A 41 12.24 -4.71 -3.40
C GLU A 41 12.05 -4.52 -4.92
N LYS A 42 10.81 -4.35 -5.38
CA LYS A 42 10.53 -4.11 -6.81
C LYS A 42 10.91 -2.71 -7.29
N ALA A 43 10.83 -1.72 -6.41
CA ALA A 43 11.32 -0.38 -6.70
C ALA A 43 12.85 -0.38 -6.80
N GLU A 44 13.54 -1.06 -5.87
CA GLU A 44 15.00 -1.23 -5.89
C GLU A 44 15.48 -1.94 -7.16
N ALA A 45 14.72 -2.91 -7.67
CA ALA A 45 15.01 -3.60 -8.93
C ALA A 45 14.63 -2.81 -10.20
N GLY A 46 14.11 -1.57 -10.10
CA GLY A 46 13.67 -0.78 -11.25
C GLY A 46 12.45 -1.35 -12.00
N GLU A 47 11.68 -2.23 -11.36
CA GLU A 47 10.59 -2.96 -12.00
C GLU A 47 9.25 -2.17 -11.91
N ALA A 48 9.10 -1.09 -12.67
CA ALA A 48 7.91 -0.21 -12.61
C ALA A 48 6.57 -0.96 -12.71
N ARG A 49 6.47 -1.97 -13.60
CA ARG A 49 5.26 -2.78 -13.73
C ARG A 49 5.01 -3.67 -12.51
N ALA A 50 6.07 -4.18 -11.88
CA ALA A 50 5.95 -5.01 -10.69
C ALA A 50 5.63 -4.18 -9.44
N VAL A 51 6.16 -2.95 -9.34
CA VAL A 51 5.75 -1.95 -8.36
C VAL A 51 4.24 -1.70 -8.42
N ARG A 52 3.70 -1.41 -9.61
CA ARG A 52 2.25 -1.19 -9.79
C ARG A 52 1.41 -2.38 -9.33
N LYS A 53 1.90 -3.61 -9.53
CA LYS A 53 1.22 -4.82 -9.03
C LYS A 53 1.15 -4.86 -7.51
N GLN A 54 2.14 -4.32 -6.78
CA GLN A 54 2.08 -4.27 -5.32
C GLN A 54 1.08 -3.22 -4.81
N CYS A 55 0.98 -2.06 -5.46
CA CYS A 55 -0.09 -1.10 -5.18
C CYS A 55 -1.47 -1.76 -5.34
N LEU A 56 -1.67 -2.46 -6.46
CA LEU A 56 -2.93 -3.16 -6.72
C LEU A 56 -3.19 -4.27 -5.70
N ALA A 57 -2.18 -5.06 -5.34
CA ALA A 57 -2.33 -6.15 -4.37
C ALA A 57 -2.82 -5.62 -3.01
N CYS A 58 -2.19 -4.55 -2.49
CA CYS A 58 -2.60 -3.92 -1.24
C CYS A 58 -4.04 -3.39 -1.31
N HIS A 59 -4.35 -2.63 -2.36
CA HIS A 59 -5.68 -2.06 -2.53
C HIS A 59 -6.75 -3.13 -2.71
N MET A 60 -6.52 -4.16 -3.52
CA MET A 60 -7.53 -5.20 -3.76
C MET A 60 -7.77 -6.04 -2.50
N ARG A 61 -6.72 -6.40 -1.76
CA ARG A 61 -6.84 -7.17 -0.51
C ARG A 61 -7.76 -6.45 0.48
N TYR A 62 -7.44 -5.21 0.82
CA TYR A 62 -8.15 -4.48 1.87
C TYR A 62 -9.40 -3.75 1.39
N GLN A 63 -9.54 -3.50 0.07
CA GLN A 63 -10.79 -3.03 -0.49
C GLN A 63 -11.89 -4.06 -0.31
N ARG A 64 -11.60 -5.35 -0.51
CA ARG A 64 -12.57 -6.42 -0.25
C ARG A 64 -13.02 -6.37 1.21
N ASP A 65 -12.07 -6.40 2.13
CA ASP A 65 -12.35 -6.39 3.57
C ASP A 65 -13.15 -5.14 3.98
N TYR A 66 -12.82 -3.96 3.44
CA TYR A 66 -13.61 -2.73 3.64
C TYR A 66 -15.05 -2.88 3.15
N ARG A 67 -15.25 -3.41 1.94
CA ARG A 67 -16.58 -3.58 1.35
C ARG A 67 -17.46 -4.52 2.15
N GLU A 68 -16.87 -5.58 2.70
CA GLU A 68 -17.58 -6.62 3.45
C GLU A 68 -17.86 -6.22 4.90
N THR A 69 -16.96 -5.46 5.54
CA THR A 69 -17.01 -5.26 6.99
C THR A 69 -17.21 -3.81 7.44
N MET A 70 -16.88 -2.82 6.61
CA MET A 70 -16.82 -1.41 7.05
C MET A 70 -17.69 -0.45 6.24
N ARG A 71 -17.98 -0.74 4.95
CA ARG A 71 -18.70 0.19 4.06
C ARG A 71 -20.04 0.66 4.61
N GLY A 72 -20.79 -0.23 5.26
CA GLY A 72 -22.10 0.07 5.86
C GLY A 72 -22.03 0.39 7.35
N ALA A 73 -20.84 0.34 7.97
CA ALA A 73 -20.70 0.62 9.39
C ALA A 73 -20.98 2.11 9.64
N ALA A 74 -21.70 2.42 10.72
CA ALA A 74 -21.82 3.78 11.19
C ALA A 74 -20.41 4.33 11.44
N TRP A 75 -20.14 5.54 10.96
CA TRP A 75 -18.88 6.21 11.26
C TRP A 75 -18.71 6.25 12.78
N PRO A 76 -17.54 5.87 13.33
CA PRO A 76 -17.32 5.94 14.76
C PRO A 76 -17.46 7.41 15.19
N THR A 77 -18.61 7.77 15.76
CA THR A 77 -18.81 9.05 16.42
C THR A 77 -17.98 9.02 17.68
N THR A 78 -17.03 9.94 17.80
CA THR A 78 -16.13 10.07 18.95
C THR A 78 -16.90 10.52 20.20
N ALA A 79 -17.71 9.63 20.78
CA ALA A 79 -18.10 9.72 22.18
C ALA A 79 -17.06 8.98 23.02
N GLY A 80 -15.88 9.58 23.21
CA GLY A 80 -14.91 9.08 24.21
C GLY A 80 -13.43 9.05 23.85
N ALA A 81 -12.95 9.76 22.83
CA ALA A 81 -11.51 9.93 22.62
C ALA A 81 -11.05 11.29 23.19
N ARG A 82 -10.74 11.30 24.49
CA ARG A 82 -9.81 12.26 25.12
C ARG A 82 -8.77 11.46 25.89
#